data_AF-A0A2H0B5N1-F1
#
_entry.id   AF-A0A2H0B5N1-F1
#
_cell.length_a   1.000
_cell.length_b   1.000
_cell.length_c   1.000
_cell.angle_alpha   90.00
_cell.angle_beta   90.00
_cell.angle_gamma   90.00
#
_symmetry.space_group_name_H-M   'P 1'
#
loop_
_entity.id
_entity.type
_entity.pdbx_description
1 polymer ?
#
loop_
_entity_poly.entity_id
_entity_poly.type
_entity_poly.pdbx_seq_one_letter_code
_entity_poly.pdbx_strand_id
1 'polypeptide(L)'
;YVKVKKTEFETANILIGNTINPDNLIFAHFDSIIGDGAMDNAAAVAVVLHTILQNPTLLNNNLFILAGNEEVSYDNYKSKSGFGFRVFESKYQKLLKNCKQVVVLDGVGIGKSQLVQFGLDWVLQVRCLDQIKNKVWWLQNDQRKVLQYFHTKADTIENLKLTYLEAAKSTLINKIR
;
A
#
# COMPACT_ATOMS: atom_id res chain seq x y z
N TYR A 1 -23.74 19.31 16.31
CA TYR A 1 -23.77 17.91 15.84
C TYR A 1 -23.62 17.89 14.33
N VAL A 2 -22.66 17.12 13.80
CA VAL A 2 -22.50 16.94 12.34
C VAL A 2 -23.19 15.63 11.97
N LYS A 3 -24.14 15.68 11.03
CA LYS A 3 -24.86 14.49 10.55
C LYS A 3 -24.08 13.92 9.36
N VAL A 4 -23.41 12.79 9.57
CA VAL A 4 -22.67 12.09 8.50
C VAL A 4 -23.58 11.00 7.92
N LYS A 5 -23.74 10.99 6.59
CA LYS A 5 -24.41 9.88 5.90
C LYS A 5 -23.39 8.76 5.71
N LYS A 6 -23.59 7.64 6.42
CA LYS A 6 -22.80 6.44 6.20
C LYS A 6 -23.29 5.72 4.96
N THR A 7 -22.36 5.12 4.22
CA THR A 7 -22.64 4.28 3.06
C THR A 7 -21.96 2.94 3.26
N GLU A 8 -22.69 1.87 2.96
CA GLU A 8 -22.14 0.52 2.93
C GLU A 8 -21.67 0.20 1.51
N PHE A 9 -20.51 -0.45 1.40
CA PHE A 9 -19.98 -0.97 0.17
C PHE A 9 -19.18 -2.24 0.46
N GLU A 10 -19.06 -3.09 -0.55
CA GLU A 10 -18.24 -4.30 -0.49
C GLU A 10 -16.94 -4.06 -1.26
N THR A 11 -15.86 -4.64 -0.75
CA THR A 11 -14.55 -4.66 -1.42
C THR A 11 -13.83 -5.96 -1.10
N ALA A 12 -12.74 -6.21 -1.81
CA ALA A 12 -11.91 -7.39 -1.61
C ALA A 12 -10.43 -7.05 -1.70
N ASN A 13 -9.61 -7.82 -0.98
CA ASN A 13 -8.18 -7.83 -1.24
C ASN A 13 -7.91 -8.71 -2.48
N ILE A 14 -7.08 -8.23 -3.38
CA ILE A 14 -6.63 -8.98 -4.56
C ILE A 14 -5.22 -9.50 -4.29
N LEU A 15 -5.05 -10.82 -4.36
CA LEU A 15 -3.81 -11.51 -4.07
C LEU A 15 -3.22 -12.06 -5.38
N ILE A 16 -1.96 -11.71 -5.68
CA ILE A 16 -1.30 -12.05 -6.94
C ILE A 16 0.08 -12.64 -6.64
N GLY A 17 0.29 -13.93 -6.96
CA GLY A 17 1.56 -14.64 -6.78
C GLY A 17 1.51 -15.78 -5.77
N ASN A 18 2.63 -16.05 -5.10
CA ASN A 18 2.79 -17.20 -4.21
C ASN A 18 2.07 -17.01 -2.87
N THR A 19 0.94 -17.71 -2.70
CA THR A 19 0.13 -17.67 -1.46
C THR A 19 0.51 -18.74 -0.43
N ILE A 20 1.48 -19.60 -0.75
CA ILE A 20 1.89 -20.72 0.10
C ILE A 20 3.03 -20.30 1.01
N ASN A 21 4.19 -19.94 0.43
CA ASN A 21 5.41 -19.56 1.15
C ASN A 21 6.16 -18.47 0.37
N PRO A 22 5.63 -17.23 0.30
CA PRO A 22 6.34 -16.12 -0.32
C PRO A 22 7.50 -15.64 0.58
N ASP A 23 8.62 -15.28 -0.05
CA ASP A 23 9.72 -14.57 0.59
C ASP A 23 9.30 -13.15 0.96
N ASN A 24 8.58 -12.46 0.08
CA ASN A 24 8.16 -11.08 0.31
C ASN A 24 6.65 -10.89 0.15
N LEU A 25 6.08 -10.03 1.00
CA LEU A 25 4.72 -9.52 0.86
C LEU A 25 4.77 -8.06 0.40
N ILE A 26 4.08 -7.72 -0.68
CA ILE A 26 4.07 -6.37 -1.25
C ILE A 26 2.64 -5.83 -1.19
N PHE A 27 2.42 -4.76 -0.44
CA PHE A 27 1.11 -4.13 -0.28
C PHE A 27 1.02 -2.81 -1.05
N ALA A 28 -0.14 -2.55 -1.63
CA ALA A 28 -0.64 -1.22 -1.99
C ALA A 28 -2.15 -1.22 -1.74
N HIS A 29 -2.75 -0.11 -1.30
CA HIS A 29 -4.20 -0.02 -1.30
C HIS A 29 -4.70 0.59 -2.61
N PHE A 30 -5.95 0.33 -2.96
CA PHE A 30 -6.55 0.79 -4.22
C PHE A 30 -7.80 1.65 -4.04
N ASP A 31 -8.33 1.75 -2.81
CA ASP A 31 -9.44 2.64 -2.52
C ASP A 31 -8.98 4.08 -2.31
N SER A 32 -9.87 5.03 -2.59
CA SER A 32 -9.70 6.47 -2.39
C SER A 32 -11.02 7.07 -1.88
N ILE A 33 -10.93 8.14 -1.09
CA ILE A 33 -12.09 8.81 -0.48
C ILE A 33 -12.39 10.16 -1.13
N ILE A 34 -11.34 10.93 -1.47
CA ILE A 34 -11.48 12.29 -1.98
C ILE A 34 -10.55 12.48 -3.19
N GLY A 35 -11.12 12.98 -4.28
CA GLY A 35 -10.36 13.19 -5.52
C GLY A 35 -10.17 11.89 -6.30
N ASP A 36 -9.21 11.90 -7.22
CA ASP A 36 -8.93 10.74 -8.07
C ASP A 36 -8.08 9.70 -7.34
N GLY A 37 -7.39 10.09 -6.26
CA GLY A 37 -6.46 9.22 -5.55
C GLY A 37 -5.24 8.86 -6.41
N ALA A 38 -4.76 9.80 -7.22
CA ALA A 38 -3.70 9.53 -8.19
C ALA A 38 -2.41 9.10 -7.50
N MET A 39 -1.94 9.88 -6.53
CA MET A 39 -0.81 9.57 -5.67
C MET A 39 -1.23 8.72 -4.47
N ASP A 40 -2.46 8.88 -4.00
CA ASP A 40 -3.08 8.19 -2.86
C ASP A 40 -4.28 7.32 -3.32
N ASN A 41 -4.08 6.17 -3.95
CA ASN A 41 -2.81 5.46 -4.14
C ASN A 41 -2.72 4.70 -5.48
N ALA A 42 -3.40 5.21 -6.51
CA ALA A 42 -3.44 4.61 -7.84
C ALA A 42 -2.04 4.46 -8.47
N ALA A 43 -1.12 5.39 -8.18
CA ALA A 43 0.27 5.33 -8.61
C ALA A 43 1.01 4.10 -8.09
N ALA A 44 0.85 3.74 -6.81
CA ALA A 44 1.45 2.52 -6.27
C ALA A 44 0.88 1.27 -6.92
N VAL A 45 -0.45 1.23 -7.10
CA VAL A 45 -1.12 0.13 -7.80
C VAL A 45 -0.57 -0.03 -9.22
N ALA A 46 -0.42 1.07 -9.96
CA ALA A 46 0.17 1.08 -11.30
C ALA A 46 1.62 0.56 -11.30
N VAL A 47 2.44 1.00 -10.33
CA VAL A 47 3.82 0.51 -10.17
C VAL A 47 3.85 -0.99 -9.89
N VAL A 48 2.97 -1.50 -9.01
CA VAL A 48 2.85 -2.93 -8.70
C VAL A 48 2.48 -3.73 -9.95
N LEU A 49 1.40 -3.35 -10.63
CA LEU A 49 0.92 -4.05 -11.82
C LEU A 49 1.96 -4.04 -12.93
N HIS A 50 2.58 -2.88 -13.18
CA HIS A 50 3.64 -2.77 -14.18
C HIS A 50 4.89 -3.60 -13.82
N THR A 51 5.23 -3.70 -12.53
CA THR A 51 6.31 -4.58 -12.06
C THR A 51 6.03 -6.04 -12.39
N ILE A 52 4.82 -6.51 -12.06
CA ILE A 52 4.37 -7.90 -12.29
C ILE A 52 4.38 -8.21 -13.79
N LEU A 53 3.78 -7.34 -14.62
CA LEU A 53 3.68 -7.55 -16.06
C LEU A 53 5.05 -7.63 -16.75
N GLN A 54 6.02 -6.84 -16.29
CA GLN A 54 7.37 -6.83 -16.87
C GLN A 54 8.29 -7.90 -16.28
N ASN A 55 7.99 -8.45 -15.10
CA ASN A 55 8.84 -9.41 -14.40
C ASN A 55 7.99 -10.54 -13.77
N PRO A 56 7.27 -11.34 -14.57
CA PRO A 56 6.32 -12.33 -14.05
C PRO A 56 6.98 -13.41 -13.16
N THR A 57 8.28 -13.67 -13.34
CA THR A 57 9.04 -14.61 -12.50
C THR A 57 9.12 -14.18 -11.03
N LEU A 58 8.91 -12.90 -10.72
CA LEU A 58 8.82 -12.42 -9.35
C LEU A 58 7.68 -13.10 -8.59
N LEU A 59 6.60 -13.50 -9.27
CA LEU A 59 5.44 -14.13 -8.62
C LEU A 59 5.76 -15.47 -7.94
N ASN A 60 6.87 -16.12 -8.29
CA ASN A 60 7.28 -17.39 -7.69
C ASN A 60 7.64 -17.25 -6.20
N ASN A 61 8.27 -16.13 -5.83
CA ASN A 61 8.78 -15.88 -4.48
C ASN A 61 8.06 -14.73 -3.78
N ASN A 62 7.12 -14.07 -4.45
CA ASN A 62 6.46 -12.87 -3.95
C ASN A 62 4.95 -13.04 -3.95
N LEU A 63 4.30 -12.44 -2.94
CA LEU A 63 2.87 -12.20 -2.95
C LEU A 63 2.62 -10.70 -3.00
N PHE A 64 1.95 -10.25 -4.05
CA PHE A 64 1.46 -8.89 -4.17
C PHE A 64 0.01 -8.84 -3.69
N ILE A 65 -0.32 -7.85 -2.86
CA ILE A 65 -1.62 -7.66 -2.23
C ILE A 65 -2.10 -6.24 -2.55
N LEU A 66 -3.15 -6.14 -3.36
CA LEU A 66 -3.90 -4.90 -3.53
C LEU A 66 -5.02 -4.90 -2.50
N ALA A 67 -4.88 -4.07 -1.46
CA ALA A 67 -5.81 -4.03 -0.35
C ALA A 67 -6.95 -3.04 -0.62
N GLY A 68 -8.18 -3.44 -0.34
CA GLY A 68 -9.33 -2.54 -0.38
C GLY A 68 -9.71 -2.07 1.01
N ASN A 69 -10.39 -0.92 1.09
CA ASN A 69 -10.90 -0.36 2.35
C ASN A 69 -9.76 -0.13 3.36
N GLU A 70 -8.71 0.52 2.86
CA GLU A 70 -7.66 1.10 3.68
C GLU A 70 -8.18 2.41 4.27
N GLU A 71 -8.69 3.32 3.44
CA GLU A 71 -8.85 4.71 3.81
C GLU A 71 -10.11 4.95 4.67
N VAL A 72 -11.16 4.13 4.50
CA VAL A 72 -12.49 4.41 5.03
C VAL A 72 -12.63 4.06 6.51
N SER A 73 -13.17 4.99 7.30
CA SER A 73 -13.19 4.85 8.77
C SER A 73 -14.31 5.56 9.53
N TYR A 74 -15.54 5.09 9.33
CA TYR A 74 -16.73 5.77 9.85
C TYR A 74 -16.86 5.84 11.39
N ASP A 75 -16.30 4.92 12.17
CA ASP A 75 -16.82 4.70 13.55
C ASP A 75 -15.81 4.66 14.72
N ASN A 76 -14.56 4.25 14.53
CA ASN A 76 -13.62 4.12 15.66
C ASN A 76 -12.24 4.69 15.35
N TYR A 77 -11.92 5.81 16.02
CA TYR A 77 -10.65 6.50 15.81
C TYR A 77 -9.40 5.80 16.27
N LYS A 78 -9.55 4.75 17.08
CA LYS A 78 -8.45 3.94 17.56
C LYS A 78 -8.12 2.76 16.63
N SER A 79 -8.92 2.52 15.59
CA SER A 79 -8.77 1.39 14.66
C SER A 79 -8.99 1.80 13.20
N LYS A 80 -8.55 3.02 12.84
CA LYS A 80 -9.25 3.96 11.94
C LYS A 80 -8.82 3.98 10.46
N SER A 81 -8.14 2.97 9.96
CA SER A 81 -7.86 2.76 8.53
C SER A 81 -7.26 1.36 8.38
N GLY A 82 -6.98 0.87 7.19
CA GLY A 82 -6.37 -0.44 6.96
C GLY A 82 -7.28 -1.64 7.26
N PHE A 83 -8.61 -1.52 7.06
CA PHE A 83 -9.51 -2.66 7.26
C PHE A 83 -9.14 -3.83 6.34
N GLY A 84 -8.81 -3.54 5.08
CA GLY A 84 -8.28 -4.53 4.14
C GLY A 84 -7.07 -5.29 4.68
N PHE A 85 -6.09 -4.59 5.25
CA PHE A 85 -4.91 -5.23 5.82
C PHE A 85 -5.24 -6.17 6.99
N ARG A 86 -6.20 -5.80 7.85
CA ARG A 86 -6.65 -6.67 8.95
C ARG A 86 -7.45 -7.87 8.47
N VAL A 87 -8.23 -7.72 7.40
CA VAL A 87 -8.90 -8.85 6.76
C VAL A 87 -7.84 -9.82 6.22
N PHE A 88 -6.80 -9.31 5.53
CA PHE A 88 -5.67 -10.13 5.09
C PHE A 88 -4.98 -10.81 6.28
N GLU A 89 -4.64 -10.05 7.34
CA GLU A 89 -3.99 -10.57 8.53
C GLU A 89 -4.78 -11.73 9.15
N SER A 90 -6.10 -11.58 9.30
CA SER A 90 -6.94 -12.60 9.95
C SER A 90 -6.84 -13.98 9.29
N LYS A 91 -6.65 -14.01 7.96
CA LYS A 91 -6.55 -15.23 7.16
C LYS A 91 -5.10 -15.68 6.92
N TYR A 92 -4.16 -14.74 6.79
CA TYR A 92 -2.79 -14.97 6.33
C TYR A 92 -1.72 -14.54 7.35
N GLN A 93 -2.05 -14.46 8.64
CA GLN A 93 -1.11 -14.03 9.69
C GLN A 93 0.21 -14.80 9.67
N LYS A 94 0.17 -16.09 9.36
CA LYS A 94 1.39 -16.91 9.23
C LYS A 94 2.32 -16.40 8.14
N LEU A 95 1.78 -15.94 7.01
CA LEU A 95 2.59 -15.36 5.93
C LEU A 95 3.28 -14.07 6.41
N LEU A 96 2.54 -13.18 7.09
CA LEU A 96 3.11 -11.95 7.68
C LEU A 96 4.25 -12.26 8.66
N LYS A 97 4.14 -13.33 9.46
CA LYS A 97 5.16 -13.74 10.42
C LYS A 97 6.37 -14.41 9.77
N ASN A 98 6.16 -15.21 8.72
CA ASN A 98 7.20 -16.08 8.16
C ASN A 98 7.93 -15.49 6.94
N CYS A 99 7.36 -14.52 6.24
CA CYS A 99 8.04 -13.89 5.11
C CYS A 99 9.35 -13.22 5.57
N LYS A 100 10.32 -13.12 4.66
CA LYS A 100 11.58 -12.40 4.87
C LYS A 100 11.34 -10.92 5.11
N GLN A 101 10.41 -10.30 4.39
CA GLN A 101 10.07 -8.88 4.53
C GLN A 101 8.68 -8.54 4.01
N VAL A 102 8.21 -7.36 4.39
CA VAL A 102 6.99 -6.71 3.90
C VAL A 102 7.37 -5.37 3.29
N VAL A 103 6.86 -5.06 2.11
CA VAL A 103 7.03 -3.75 1.46
C VAL A 103 5.66 -3.15 1.23
N VAL A 104 5.40 -1.95 1.74
CA VAL A 104 4.18 -1.20 1.47
C VAL A 104 4.51 -0.06 0.52
N LEU A 105 3.78 0.05 -0.59
CA LEU A 105 3.87 1.18 -1.51
C LEU A 105 2.70 2.11 -1.23
N ASP A 106 3.03 3.36 -0.89
CA ASP A 106 2.04 4.38 -0.60
C ASP A 106 2.64 5.78 -0.80
N GLY A 107 1.92 6.65 -1.48
CA GLY A 107 2.31 8.03 -1.77
C GLY A 107 3.52 8.14 -2.71
N VAL A 108 3.46 7.53 -3.90
CA VAL A 108 4.56 7.51 -4.89
C VAL A 108 4.22 8.29 -6.17
N GLY A 109 5.25 8.76 -6.88
CA GLY A 109 5.12 9.32 -8.24
C GLY A 109 5.27 10.84 -8.35
N ILE A 110 5.37 11.56 -7.24
CA ILE A 110 5.51 13.03 -7.18
C ILE A 110 6.95 13.49 -6.86
N GLY A 111 7.86 12.56 -6.58
CA GLY A 111 9.25 12.83 -6.23
C GLY A 111 10.14 11.59 -6.21
N LYS A 112 11.38 11.79 -5.74
CA LYS A 112 12.33 10.68 -5.54
C LYS A 112 11.81 9.75 -4.45
N SER A 113 11.67 8.47 -4.79
CA SER A 113 11.22 7.44 -3.84
C SER A 113 12.27 7.10 -2.80
N GLN A 114 11.79 6.68 -1.62
CA GLN A 114 12.58 6.34 -0.45
C GLN A 114 12.02 5.08 0.19
N LEU A 115 12.90 4.21 0.68
CA LEU A 115 12.54 3.08 1.54
C LEU A 115 12.83 3.48 2.99
N VAL A 116 11.81 3.45 3.84
CA VAL A 116 11.93 3.81 5.25
C VAL A 116 11.31 2.75 6.16
N GLN A 117 11.63 2.81 7.46
CA GLN A 117 11.05 1.93 8.50
C GLN A 117 10.44 2.73 9.67
N PHE A 118 10.07 3.99 9.44
CA PHE A 118 9.35 4.84 10.39
C PHE A 118 7.93 5.13 9.87
N GLY A 119 7.00 5.47 10.77
CA GLY A 119 5.60 5.74 10.41
C GLY A 119 4.83 4.51 9.91
N LEU A 120 5.28 3.30 10.24
CA LEU A 120 4.71 2.06 9.72
C LEU A 120 3.27 1.80 10.20
N ASP A 121 2.91 2.36 11.35
CA ASP A 121 1.55 2.36 11.91
C ASP A 121 0.57 3.19 11.08
N TRP A 122 1.06 4.05 10.20
CA TRP A 122 0.23 4.87 9.30
C TRP A 122 -0.06 4.20 7.97
N VAL A 123 0.73 3.18 7.58
CA VAL A 123 0.64 2.57 6.24
C VAL A 123 0.42 1.06 6.25
N LEU A 124 0.57 0.41 7.41
CA LEU A 124 0.32 -1.02 7.57
C LEU A 124 -0.39 -1.30 8.90
N GLN A 125 -1.69 -1.02 8.97
CA GLN A 125 -2.50 -1.11 10.19
C GLN A 125 -2.96 -2.54 10.52
N VAL A 126 -2.02 -3.49 10.46
CA VAL A 126 -2.18 -4.87 10.96
C VAL A 126 -1.97 -4.93 12.47
N ARG A 127 -2.64 -5.87 13.16
CA ARG A 127 -2.56 -6.00 14.62
C ARG A 127 -1.19 -6.52 15.09
N CYS A 128 -0.51 -7.30 14.25
CA CYS A 128 0.80 -7.87 14.56
C CYS A 128 1.98 -6.96 14.20
N LEU A 129 1.76 -5.68 13.85
CA LEU A 129 2.81 -4.79 13.34
C LEU A 129 4.05 -4.76 14.24
N ASP A 130 3.85 -4.65 15.56
CA ASP A 130 4.98 -4.64 16.53
C ASP A 130 5.85 -5.89 16.48
N GLN A 131 5.29 -7.03 16.07
CA GLN A 131 6.00 -8.31 15.96
C GLN A 131 6.80 -8.42 14.67
N ILE A 132 6.49 -7.59 13.65
CA ILE A 132 7.07 -7.70 12.30
C ILE A 132 7.75 -6.41 11.83
N LYS A 133 7.65 -5.30 12.57
CA LYS A 133 8.11 -3.97 12.12
C LYS A 133 9.57 -3.91 11.68
N ASN A 134 10.44 -4.75 12.24
CA ASN A 134 11.86 -4.83 11.87
C ASN A 134 12.07 -5.28 10.41
N LYS A 135 11.10 -5.97 9.81
CA LYS A 135 11.15 -6.44 8.41
C LYS A 135 10.14 -5.74 7.49
N VAL A 136 9.44 -4.72 7.98
CA VAL A 136 8.52 -3.91 7.18
C VAL A 136 9.26 -2.70 6.64
N TRP A 137 8.99 -2.38 5.38
CA TRP A 137 9.54 -1.23 4.66
C TRP A 137 8.41 -0.46 3.98
N TRP A 138 8.46 0.87 4.07
CA TRP A 138 7.57 1.75 3.34
C TRP A 138 8.32 2.38 2.16
N LEU A 139 7.86 2.09 0.95
CA LEU A 139 8.31 2.72 -0.29
C LEU A 139 7.41 3.92 -0.59
N GLN A 140 7.96 5.12 -0.41
CA GLN A 140 7.21 6.38 -0.42
C GLN A 140 7.94 7.52 -1.13
N ASN A 141 7.27 8.66 -1.33
CA ASN A 141 7.93 9.94 -1.57
C ASN A 141 8.06 10.77 -0.28
N ASP A 142 8.55 12.00 -0.39
CA ASP A 142 8.62 12.93 0.74
C ASP A 142 7.20 13.26 1.23
N GLN A 143 6.88 12.84 2.45
CA GLN A 143 5.54 12.99 3.02
C GLN A 143 5.09 14.44 3.13
N ARG A 144 6.02 15.40 3.25
CA ARG A 144 5.65 16.83 3.24
C ARG A 144 5.05 17.27 1.91
N LYS A 145 5.40 16.58 0.81
CA LYS A 145 4.81 16.82 -0.51
C LYS A 145 3.53 16.02 -0.69
N VAL A 146 3.51 14.77 -0.22
CA VAL A 146 2.32 13.90 -0.27
C VAL A 146 1.15 14.57 0.45
N LEU A 147 1.37 15.06 1.67
CA LEU A 147 0.35 15.72 2.48
C LEU A 147 -0.19 17.04 1.90
N GLN A 148 0.41 17.60 0.84
CA GLN A 148 -0.15 18.76 0.13
C GLN A 148 -1.37 18.40 -0.74
N TYR A 149 -1.43 17.13 -1.17
CA TYR A 149 -2.47 16.62 -2.08
C TYR A 149 -3.38 15.60 -1.40
N PHE A 150 -2.88 14.91 -0.37
CA PHE A 150 -3.59 13.89 0.40
C PHE A 150 -5.02 14.33 0.79
N HIS A 151 -6.00 13.50 0.45
CA HIS A 151 -7.43 13.75 0.71
C HIS A 151 -7.95 15.08 0.14
N THR A 152 -7.42 15.51 -1.01
CA THR A 152 -7.90 16.70 -1.72
C THR A 152 -8.28 16.37 -3.16
N LYS A 153 -9.12 17.22 -3.76
CA LYS A 153 -9.40 17.16 -5.20
C LYS A 153 -8.20 17.51 -6.09
N ALA A 154 -7.10 17.96 -5.50
CA ALA A 154 -5.86 18.22 -6.20
C ALA A 154 -4.99 16.97 -6.32
N ASP A 155 -5.35 15.83 -5.69
CA ASP A 155 -4.68 14.56 -5.95
C ASP A 155 -5.11 13.96 -7.29
N THR A 156 -4.51 14.49 -8.35
CA THR A 156 -4.79 14.13 -9.75
C THR A 156 -3.52 13.69 -10.47
N ILE A 157 -3.70 13.03 -11.62
CA ILE A 157 -2.62 12.43 -12.41
C ILE A 157 -1.58 13.44 -12.91
N GLU A 158 -1.96 14.72 -13.04
CA GLU A 158 -1.10 15.81 -13.52
C GLU A 158 0.09 16.09 -12.58
N ASN A 159 -0.02 15.72 -11.30
CA ASN A 159 1.08 15.86 -10.35
C ASN A 159 2.11 14.72 -10.47
N LEU A 160 1.75 13.62 -11.11
CA LEU A 160 2.63 12.46 -11.25
C LEU A 160 3.64 12.68 -12.37
N LYS A 161 4.84 12.11 -12.20
CA LYS A 161 5.85 12.05 -13.25
C LYS A 161 6.26 10.61 -13.50
N LEU A 162 6.21 10.21 -14.78
CA LEU A 162 6.60 8.87 -15.21
C LEU A 162 8.01 8.49 -14.74
N THR A 163 8.95 9.43 -14.77
CA THR A 163 10.33 9.21 -14.28
C THR A 163 10.39 8.83 -12.80
N TYR A 164 9.49 9.34 -11.97
CA TYR A 164 9.40 8.97 -10.55
C TYR A 164 8.70 7.63 -10.33
N LEU A 165 7.68 7.31 -11.13
CA LEU A 165 7.04 5.99 -11.12
C LEU A 165 8.02 4.88 -11.54
N GLU A 166 8.82 5.13 -12.58
CA GLU A 166 9.87 4.22 -13.04
C GLU A 166 10.99 4.03 -11.99
N ALA A 167 11.35 5.10 -11.28
CA ALA A 167 12.28 5.02 -10.15
C ALA A 167 11.70 4.22 -8.98
N ALA A 168 10.41 4.39 -8.66
CA ALA A 168 9.70 3.60 -7.65
C ALA A 168 9.69 2.12 -8.02
N LYS A 169 9.35 1.78 -9.27
CA LYS A 169 9.42 0.41 -9.82
C LYS A 169 10.81 -0.21 -9.64
N SER A 170 11.84 0.53 -10.02
CA SER A 170 13.23 0.06 -9.92
C SER A 170 13.63 -0.19 -8.46
N THR A 171 13.20 0.70 -7.56
CA THR A 171 13.43 0.57 -6.11
C THR A 171 12.72 -0.66 -5.55
N LEU A 172 11.45 -0.88 -5.93
CA LEU A 172 10.68 -2.06 -5.55
C LEU A 172 11.39 -3.33 -6.01
N ILE A 173 11.74 -3.42 -7.30
CA ILE A 173 12.39 -4.59 -7.89
C ILE A 173 13.71 -4.91 -7.16
N ASN A 174 14.55 -3.91 -6.91
CA ASN A 174 15.81 -4.11 -6.19
C ASN A 174 15.61 -4.58 -4.74
N LYS A 175 14.48 -4.23 -4.14
CA LYS A 175 14.14 -4.62 -2.76
C LYS A 175 13.65 -6.05 -2.66
N ILE A 176 12.91 -6.55 -3.66
CA ILE A 176 12.18 -7.84 -3.58
C ILE A 176 12.79 -8.98 -4.41
N ARG A 177 13.89 -8.71 -5.12
CA ARG A 177 14.70 -9.73 -5.79
C ARG A 177 15.55 -10.52 -4.80
#